data_AF-A0A7S2KKR6-F1
#
_entry.id   AF-A0A7S2KKR6-F1
#
_cell.length_a   1.000
_cell.length_b   1.000
_cell.length_c   1.000
_cell.angle_alpha   90.00
_cell.angle_beta   90.00
_cell.angle_gamma   90.00
#
_symmetry.space_group_name_H-M   'P 1'
#
loop_
_entity.id
_entity.type
_entity.pdbx_description
1 polymer ?
#
loop_
_entity_poly.entity_id
_entity_poly.type
_entity_poly.pdbx_seq_one_letter_code
_entity_poly.pdbx_strand_id
1 'polypeptide(L)'
;HEWQLEKSGLEFDLEKARSVASVFVGTRDFSAFRAAFRGNERGRIKEPICTIFSIDVVEEDRWGLNLTSPPISTKLVGGSEAAKTFAISMRGDRFLYKMARYLSGVIIAAGLNKVNADDVQQALESGDPEKMALPGNYICAPAHGLVLFDVQYNKDVDFHWVK
;
A
#
# COMPACT_ATOMS: atom_id res chain seq x y z
N HIS A 1 -1.01 5.60 -13.20
CA HIS A 1 0.34 6.17 -13.06
C HIS A 1 1.11 5.32 -12.06
N GLU A 2 2.44 5.37 -12.04
CA GLU A 2 3.29 4.50 -11.20
C GLU A 2 4.08 5.34 -10.18
N TRP A 3 4.53 4.73 -9.08
CA TRP A 3 5.51 5.35 -8.18
C TRP A 3 6.92 4.95 -8.61
N GLN A 4 7.68 5.89 -9.16
CA GLN A 4 9.08 5.69 -9.50
C GLN A 4 9.96 5.85 -8.26
N LEU A 5 10.77 4.84 -7.97
CA LEU A 5 11.77 4.87 -6.90
C LEU A 5 13.13 5.26 -7.48
N GLU A 6 13.85 6.14 -6.79
CA GLU A 6 15.22 6.50 -7.18
C GLU A 6 16.14 5.28 -7.11
N LYS A 7 17.14 5.26 -8.01
CA LYS A 7 18.13 4.18 -8.06
C LYS A 7 18.97 4.22 -6.78
N SER A 8 18.65 3.35 -5.83
CA SER A 8 19.30 3.27 -4.52
C SER A 8 20.45 2.26 -4.47
N GLY A 9 20.70 1.53 -5.56
CA GLY A 9 21.64 0.40 -5.60
C GLY A 9 21.16 -0.85 -4.86
N LEU A 10 20.02 -0.77 -4.17
CA LEU A 10 19.38 -1.89 -3.48
C LEU A 10 18.45 -2.63 -4.44
N GLU A 11 18.59 -3.95 -4.49
CA GLU A 11 17.58 -4.80 -5.13
C GLU A 11 16.34 -4.92 -4.23
N PHE A 12 15.16 -4.92 -4.85
CA PHE A 12 13.91 -5.06 -4.13
C PHE A 12 13.69 -6.52 -3.71
N ASP A 13 13.68 -6.76 -2.40
CA ASP A 13 13.42 -8.07 -1.79
C ASP A 13 11.90 -8.32 -1.71
N LEU A 14 11.40 -9.09 -2.68
CA LEU A 14 9.98 -9.41 -2.78
C LEU A 14 9.47 -10.24 -1.58
N GLU A 15 10.31 -11.12 -1.02
CA GLU A 15 9.90 -11.99 0.08
C GLU A 15 9.81 -11.20 1.40
N LYS A 16 10.69 -10.22 1.63
CA LYS A 16 10.53 -9.30 2.76
C LYS A 16 9.31 -8.41 2.62
N ALA A 17 9.05 -7.89 1.42
CA ALA A 17 7.84 -7.11 1.16
C ALA A 17 6.57 -7.93 1.45
N ARG A 18 6.53 -9.21 1.03
CA ARG A 18 5.43 -10.14 1.31
C ARG A 18 5.30 -10.50 2.78
N SER A 19 6.43 -10.75 3.45
CA SER A 19 6.45 -11.04 4.89
C SER A 19 5.80 -9.90 5.68
N VAL A 20 6.21 -8.65 5.42
CA VAL A 20 5.59 -7.47 6.07
C VAL A 20 4.14 -7.27 5.64
N ALA A 21 3.81 -7.47 4.37
CA ALA A 21 2.42 -7.39 3.89
C ALA A 21 1.49 -8.34 4.67
N SER A 22 1.96 -9.55 4.99
CA SER A 22 1.17 -10.55 5.72
C SER A 22 0.82 -10.12 7.15
N VAL A 23 1.65 -9.30 7.80
CA VAL A 23 1.42 -8.80 9.17
C VAL A 23 0.17 -7.93 9.26
N PHE A 24 -0.18 -7.27 8.16
CA PHE A 24 -1.36 -6.42 8.08
C PHE A 24 -2.67 -7.18 7.86
N VAL A 25 -2.63 -8.46 7.47
CA VAL A 25 -3.85 -9.24 7.20
C VAL A 25 -4.58 -9.58 8.51
N GLY A 26 -5.90 -9.46 8.49
CA GLY A 26 -6.79 -9.69 9.63
C GLY A 26 -7.48 -8.43 10.14
N THR A 27 -8.23 -8.59 11.23
CA THR A 27 -8.97 -7.51 11.91
C THR A 27 -8.12 -6.92 13.02
N ARG A 28 -7.66 -5.67 12.85
CA ARG A 28 -6.69 -5.03 13.76
C ARG A 28 -6.92 -3.52 13.87
N ASP A 29 -6.34 -2.91 14.89
CA ASP A 29 -6.25 -1.45 15.00
C ASP A 29 -5.16 -0.91 14.05
N PHE A 30 -5.54 -0.01 13.13
CA PHE A 30 -4.63 0.62 12.17
C PHE A 30 -4.34 2.10 12.48
N SER A 31 -4.45 2.52 13.74
CA SER A 31 -4.18 3.91 14.18
C SER A 31 -2.77 4.38 13.81
N ALA A 32 -1.77 3.50 13.88
CA ALA A 32 -0.39 3.81 13.48
C ALA A 32 -0.20 4.02 11.97
N PHE A 33 -1.18 3.62 11.14
CA PHE A 33 -1.06 3.61 9.68
C PHE A 33 -2.07 4.54 9.00
N ARG A 34 -2.44 5.65 9.67
CA ARG A 34 -3.32 6.68 9.11
C ARG A 34 -2.74 8.07 9.28
N ALA A 35 -3.10 8.97 8.37
CA ALA A 35 -2.84 10.38 8.57
C ALA A 35 -3.88 10.99 9.52
N ALA A 36 -3.47 12.05 10.23
CA ALA A 36 -4.41 12.98 10.82
C ALA A 36 -5.31 13.60 9.74
N PHE A 37 -6.61 13.68 10.02
CA PHE A 37 -7.56 14.36 9.14
C PHE A 37 -7.17 15.84 8.96
N ARG A 38 -7.45 16.40 7.77
CA ARG A 38 -7.15 17.80 7.44
C ARG A 38 -8.40 18.52 6.97
N GLY A 39 -8.36 19.86 7.00
CA GLY A 39 -9.47 20.71 6.56
C GLY A 39 -10.77 20.44 7.32
N ASN A 40 -11.88 20.39 6.59
CA ASN A 40 -13.24 20.24 7.14
C ASN A 40 -13.51 18.85 7.76
N GLU A 41 -12.57 17.90 7.62
CA GLU A 41 -12.65 16.58 8.24
C GLU A 41 -11.91 16.52 9.59
N ARG A 42 -11.24 17.61 10.00
CA ARG A 42 -10.62 17.73 11.33
C ARG A 42 -11.65 17.44 12.41
N GLY A 43 -11.34 16.52 13.31
CA GLY A 43 -12.22 16.13 14.43
C GLY A 43 -13.15 14.96 14.14
N ARG A 44 -13.22 14.42 12.91
CA ARG A 44 -13.91 13.15 12.66
C ARG A 44 -13.17 12.03 13.40
N ILE A 45 -13.81 11.42 14.39
CA ILE A 45 -13.34 10.18 15.01
C ILE A 45 -13.99 9.03 14.25
N LYS A 46 -13.16 8.26 13.55
CA LYS A 46 -13.55 6.98 12.96
C LYS A 46 -12.84 5.89 13.75
N GLU A 47 -13.56 4.83 14.06
CA GLU A 47 -12.99 3.63 14.64
C GLU A 47 -11.79 3.18 13.80
N PRO A 48 -10.64 2.87 14.41
CA PRO A 48 -9.44 2.51 13.66
C PRO A 48 -9.36 1.01 13.31
N ILE A 49 -10.33 0.20 13.77
CA ILE A 49 -10.33 -1.25 13.58
C ILE A 49 -10.86 -1.65 12.20
N CYS A 50 -9.97 -1.99 11.28
CA CYS A 50 -10.33 -2.45 9.93
C CYS A 50 -10.01 -3.93 9.78
N THR A 51 -10.61 -4.57 8.77
CA THR A 51 -10.26 -5.93 8.35
C THR A 51 -9.61 -5.88 6.97
N ILE A 52 -8.33 -6.27 6.90
CA ILE A 52 -7.67 -6.54 5.63
C ILE A 52 -7.80 -8.02 5.34
N PHE A 53 -8.46 -8.35 4.22
CA PHE A 53 -8.68 -9.71 3.77
C PHE A 53 -7.45 -10.29 3.07
N SER A 54 -6.78 -9.48 2.25
CA SER A 54 -5.53 -9.88 1.58
C SER A 54 -4.68 -8.68 1.21
N ILE A 55 -3.36 -8.91 1.16
CA ILE A 55 -2.41 -8.02 0.50
C ILE A 55 -1.50 -8.89 -0.35
N ASP A 56 -1.43 -8.59 -1.64
CA ASP A 56 -0.60 -9.32 -2.60
C ASP A 56 0.47 -8.39 -3.15
N VAL A 57 1.72 -8.87 -3.18
CA VAL A 57 2.85 -8.17 -3.77
C VAL A 57 3.44 -9.05 -4.87
N VAL A 58 3.44 -8.53 -6.09
CA VAL A 58 3.87 -9.26 -7.27
C VAL A 58 4.70 -8.40 -8.20
N GLU A 59 5.52 -9.05 -9.01
CA GLU A 59 6.14 -8.47 -10.20
C GLU A 59 5.07 -8.38 -11.31
N GLU A 60 4.96 -7.24 -11.98
CA GLU A 60 3.81 -6.92 -12.85
C GLU A 60 3.64 -7.91 -14.01
N ASP A 61 4.74 -8.42 -14.58
CA ASP A 61 4.73 -9.46 -15.60
C ASP A 61 3.93 -10.72 -15.20
N ARG A 62 3.69 -10.91 -13.89
CA ARG A 62 2.96 -12.05 -13.32
C ARG A 62 1.52 -11.74 -12.91
N TRP A 63 1.09 -10.48 -12.90
CA TRP A 63 -0.25 -10.08 -12.44
C TRP A 63 -1.29 -10.13 -13.57
N GLY A 64 -0.86 -10.10 -14.83
CA GLY A 64 -1.74 -10.21 -16.00
C GLY A 64 -2.66 -9.00 -16.22
N LEU A 65 -2.65 -8.00 -15.34
CA LEU A 65 -3.30 -6.72 -15.58
C LEU A 65 -2.31 -5.75 -16.22
N ASN A 66 -2.53 -5.45 -17.49
CA ASN A 66 -1.89 -4.32 -18.18
C ASN A 66 -2.48 -2.99 -17.65
N LEU A 67 -2.24 -2.66 -16.38
CA LEU A 67 -2.73 -1.43 -15.74
C LEU A 67 -2.11 -0.18 -16.37
N THR A 68 -0.92 -0.31 -16.96
CA THR A 68 -0.26 0.73 -17.73
C THR A 68 0.17 0.17 -19.09
N SER A 69 -0.63 0.41 -20.13
CA SER A 69 -0.22 0.13 -21.51
C SER A 69 0.21 1.41 -22.23
N PRO A 70 1.44 1.46 -22.81
CA PRO A 70 2.52 0.48 -22.65
C PRO A 70 3.21 0.58 -21.27
N PRO A 71 3.84 -0.51 -20.78
CA PRO A 71 4.66 -0.48 -19.57
C PRO A 71 5.75 0.60 -19.71
N ILE A 72 5.91 1.44 -18.69
CA ILE A 72 6.88 2.57 -18.72
C ILE A 72 8.33 2.08 -18.81
N SER A 73 8.61 0.78 -18.64
CA SER A 73 9.92 0.19 -18.95
C SER A 73 10.42 0.55 -20.37
N THR A 74 9.52 0.84 -21.30
CA THR A 74 9.83 1.32 -22.66
C THR A 74 10.20 2.81 -22.78
N LYS A 75 10.06 3.60 -21.71
CA LYS A 75 10.32 5.07 -21.70
C LYS A 75 11.58 5.48 -20.94
N LEU A 76 12.45 4.54 -20.53
CA LEU A 76 13.77 4.89 -20.03
C LEU A 76 14.64 5.36 -21.20
N VAL A 77 14.59 6.66 -21.50
CA VAL A 77 15.48 7.31 -22.47
C VAL A 77 16.92 7.17 -21.95
N GLY A 78 17.69 6.25 -22.55
CA GLY A 78 19.12 6.05 -22.25
C GLY A 78 19.46 4.96 -21.23
N GLY A 79 18.51 4.15 -20.77
CA GLY A 79 18.75 3.02 -19.86
C GLY A 79 18.81 1.68 -20.60
N SER A 80 19.96 1.01 -20.60
CA SER A 80 20.17 -0.31 -21.23
C SER A 80 19.46 -1.48 -20.51
N GLU A 81 18.73 -1.21 -19.42
CA GLU A 81 18.18 -2.25 -18.53
C GLU A 81 16.70 -1.94 -18.25
N ALA A 82 15.82 -2.91 -18.48
CA ALA A 82 14.39 -2.77 -18.22
C ALA A 82 14.14 -2.59 -16.72
N ALA A 83 13.43 -1.53 -16.32
CA ALA A 83 12.98 -1.39 -14.94
C ALA A 83 12.04 -2.53 -14.58
N LYS A 84 12.26 -3.16 -13.42
CA LYS A 84 11.29 -4.08 -12.81
C LYS A 84 10.13 -3.28 -12.22
N THR A 85 8.90 -3.68 -12.53
CA THR A 85 7.69 -3.10 -11.94
C THR A 85 7.02 -4.08 -11.00
N PHE A 86 6.49 -3.56 -9.89
CA PHE A 86 5.78 -4.34 -8.90
C PHE A 86 4.39 -3.75 -8.65
N ALA A 87 3.41 -4.61 -8.43
CA ALA A 87 2.06 -4.24 -8.04
C ALA A 87 1.77 -4.69 -6.60
N ILE A 88 1.08 -3.82 -5.85
CA ILE A 88 0.54 -4.12 -4.52
C ILE A 88 -0.98 -4.05 -4.61
N SER A 89 -1.65 -5.17 -4.37
CA SER A 89 -3.10 -5.24 -4.25
C SER A 89 -3.48 -5.34 -2.78
N MET A 90 -4.53 -4.63 -2.37
CA MET A 90 -5.07 -4.69 -1.01
C MET A 90 -6.58 -4.84 -1.08
N ARG A 91 -7.11 -5.83 -0.36
CA ARG A 91 -8.54 -6.05 -0.21
C ARG A 91 -8.91 -5.95 1.26
N GLY A 92 -9.94 -5.17 1.58
CA GLY A 92 -10.41 -4.99 2.95
C GLY A 92 -11.85 -4.52 3.00
N ASP A 93 -12.43 -4.50 4.20
CA ASP A 93 -13.78 -3.98 4.45
C ASP A 93 -13.85 -2.46 4.33
N ARG A 94 -12.80 -1.78 4.79
CA ARG A 94 -12.61 -0.33 4.73
C ARG A 94 -11.14 0.03 4.90
N PHE A 95 -10.78 1.23 4.47
CA PHE A 95 -9.46 1.80 4.67
C PHE A 95 -9.56 3.16 5.36
N LEU A 96 -8.69 3.41 6.34
CA LEU A 96 -8.60 4.72 7.00
C LEU A 96 -8.00 5.78 6.04
N TYR A 97 -8.08 7.05 6.42
CA TYR A 97 -7.53 8.13 5.60
C TYR A 97 -6.03 7.93 5.33
N LYS A 98 -5.70 7.80 4.03
CA LYS A 98 -4.38 7.47 3.48
C LYS A 98 -3.81 6.10 3.86
N MET A 99 -4.58 5.23 4.50
CA MET A 99 -4.11 3.94 5.00
C MET A 99 -3.44 3.10 3.92
N ALA A 100 -4.11 2.86 2.80
CA ALA A 100 -3.53 2.08 1.70
C ALA A 100 -2.16 2.62 1.26
N ARG A 101 -2.01 3.95 1.16
CA ARG A 101 -0.75 4.60 0.75
C ARG A 101 0.36 4.48 1.80
N TYR A 102 0.00 4.49 3.08
CA TYR A 102 0.95 4.23 4.16
C TYR A 102 1.39 2.77 4.19
N LEU A 103 0.45 1.83 4.08
CA LEU A 103 0.76 0.40 4.00
C LEU A 103 1.68 0.12 2.80
N SER A 104 1.39 0.68 1.61
CA SER A 104 2.27 0.56 0.44
C SER A 104 3.67 1.10 0.72
N GLY A 105 3.78 2.26 1.38
CA GLY A 105 5.08 2.85 1.74
C GLY A 105 5.90 1.95 2.67
N VAL A 106 5.25 1.32 3.66
CA VAL A 106 5.90 0.39 4.60
C VAL A 106 6.33 -0.91 3.90
N ILE A 107 5.47 -1.49 3.08
CA ILE A 107 5.78 -2.70 2.29
C ILE A 107 6.97 -2.44 1.35
N ILE A 108 7.00 -1.28 0.69
CA ILE A 108 8.11 -0.90 -0.18
C ILE A 108 9.39 -0.69 0.63
N ALA A 109 9.31 -0.02 1.77
CA ALA A 109 10.46 0.18 2.64
C ALA A 109 11.01 -1.16 3.16
N ALA A 110 10.16 -2.15 3.45
CA ALA A 110 10.55 -3.50 3.82
C ALA A 110 11.29 -4.23 2.68
N GLY A 111 10.76 -4.15 1.45
CA GLY A 111 11.44 -4.70 0.27
C GLY A 111 12.76 -4.00 -0.04
N LEU A 112 12.93 -2.74 0.37
CA LEU A 112 14.20 -2.02 0.32
C LEU A 112 15.08 -2.26 1.56
N ASN A 113 14.77 -3.26 2.39
CA ASN A 113 15.53 -3.63 3.60
C ASN A 113 15.62 -2.54 4.67
N LYS A 114 14.67 -1.59 4.70
CA LYS A 114 14.64 -0.48 5.67
C LYS A 114 13.74 -0.75 6.89
N VAL A 115 12.89 -1.78 6.81
CA VAL A 115 11.89 -2.13 7.83
C VAL A 115 11.84 -3.64 7.98
N ASN A 116 11.65 -4.15 9.20
CA ASN A 116 11.36 -5.55 9.44
C ASN A 116 9.91 -5.75 9.93
N ALA A 117 9.46 -7.01 9.98
CA ALA A 117 8.10 -7.35 10.40
C ALA A 117 7.82 -7.04 11.87
N ASP A 118 8.83 -7.16 12.74
CA ASP A 118 8.68 -6.96 14.18
C ASP A 118 8.37 -5.49 14.52
N ASP A 119 9.01 -4.54 13.82
CA ASP A 119 8.75 -3.10 13.97
C ASP A 119 7.29 -2.76 13.59
N VAL A 120 6.81 -3.37 12.50
CA VAL A 120 5.45 -3.20 12.00
C VAL A 120 4.44 -3.79 12.99
N GLN A 121 4.75 -4.96 13.55
CA GLN A 121 3.93 -5.60 14.55
C GLN A 121 3.81 -4.75 15.82
N GLN A 122 4.93 -4.19 16.31
CA GLN A 122 4.92 -3.29 17.47
C GLN A 122 4.11 -2.00 17.22
N ALA A 123 4.21 -1.43 16.01
CA ALA A 123 3.39 -0.28 15.63
C ALA A 123 1.89 -0.60 15.58
N LEU A 124 1.50 -1.78 15.10
CA LEU A 124 0.10 -2.25 15.12
C LEU A 124 -0.41 -2.47 16.55
N GLU A 125 0.39 -3.11 17.41
CA GLU A 125 0.01 -3.43 18.78
C GLU A 125 -0.11 -2.18 19.66
N SER A 126 0.73 -1.17 19.41
CA SER A 126 0.71 0.08 20.16
C SER A 126 -0.25 1.12 19.62
N GLY A 127 -0.62 1.04 18.33
CA GLY A 127 -1.37 2.08 17.63
C GLY A 127 -0.59 3.39 17.44
N ASP A 128 0.71 3.40 17.76
CA ASP A 128 1.56 4.57 17.77
C ASP A 128 2.53 4.58 16.56
N PRO A 129 2.40 5.52 15.62
CA PRO A 129 3.27 5.59 14.46
C PRO A 129 4.74 5.89 14.82
N GLU A 130 5.03 6.48 15.99
CA GLU A 130 6.40 6.78 16.43
C GLU A 130 7.18 5.52 16.82
N LYS A 131 6.49 4.41 17.10
CA LYS A 131 7.12 3.13 17.45
C LYS A 131 7.63 2.34 16.26
N MET A 132 7.37 2.79 15.04
CA MET A 132 8.04 2.22 13.87
C MET A 132 9.50 2.73 13.87
N ALA A 133 10.46 1.85 14.17
CA ALA A 133 11.90 2.16 14.22
C ALA A 133 12.47 2.38 12.80
N LEU A 134 12.08 3.47 12.16
CA LEU A 134 12.46 3.76 10.79
C LEU A 134 13.59 4.79 10.73
N PRO A 135 14.84 4.38 10.41
CA PRO A 135 15.86 5.31 9.97
C PRO A 135 15.44 5.90 8.61
N GLY A 136 14.83 7.08 8.65
CA GLY A 136 14.30 7.79 7.49
C GLY A 136 12.82 7.51 7.26
N ASN A 137 12.01 8.55 7.39
CA ASN A 137 10.56 8.60 7.14
C ASN A 137 10.11 7.58 6.07
N TYR A 138 9.24 6.64 6.43
CA TYR A 138 8.45 5.95 5.41
C TYR A 138 7.63 7.00 4.66
N ILE A 139 7.81 7.03 3.34
CA ILE A 139 7.13 7.99 2.49
C ILE A 139 5.72 7.44 2.26
N CYS A 140 4.71 8.21 2.64
CA CYS A 140 3.33 7.97 2.20
C CYS A 140 3.34 7.89 0.67
N ALA A 141 3.10 6.69 0.12
CA ALA A 141 3.17 6.44 -1.32
C ALA A 141 2.40 7.52 -2.09
N PRO A 142 2.80 7.98 -3.29
CA PRO A 142 2.11 9.05 -4.00
C PRO A 142 0.66 8.64 -4.38
N ALA A 143 -0.23 9.63 -4.52
CA ALA A 143 -1.65 9.36 -4.78
C ALA A 143 -1.89 8.78 -6.18
N HIS A 144 -1.11 9.22 -7.17
CA HIS A 144 -1.31 8.86 -8.58
C HIS A 144 -1.06 7.38 -8.88
N GLY A 145 -0.38 6.66 -7.98
CA GLY A 145 -0.16 5.22 -8.06
C GLY A 145 -1.30 4.35 -7.53
N LEU A 146 -2.27 4.96 -6.83
CA LEU A 146 -3.38 4.24 -6.22
C LEU A 146 -4.60 4.26 -7.14
N VAL A 147 -5.17 3.08 -7.39
CA VAL A 147 -6.39 2.91 -8.18
C VAL A 147 -7.36 2.03 -7.40
N LEU A 148 -8.63 2.42 -7.35
CA LEU A 148 -9.71 1.54 -6.89
C LEU A 148 -10.07 0.60 -8.05
N PHE A 149 -9.89 -0.70 -7.83
CA PHE A 149 -10.05 -1.71 -8.88
C PHE A 149 -11.40 -2.43 -8.83
N ASP A 150 -11.83 -2.86 -7.64
CA ASP A 150 -13.06 -3.65 -7.45
C ASP A 150 -13.79 -3.20 -6.17
N VAL A 151 -15.12 -3.27 -6.20
CA VAL A 151 -15.98 -3.06 -5.04
C VAL A 151 -17.02 -4.16 -5.02
N GLN A 152 -17.01 -4.96 -3.95
CA GLN A 152 -17.91 -6.09 -3.82
C GLN A 152 -19.14 -5.69 -3.01
N TYR A 153 -20.31 -5.87 -3.63
CA TYR A 153 -21.60 -5.64 -3.01
C TYR A 153 -22.23 -6.96 -2.58
N ASN A 154 -23.09 -6.91 -1.57
CA ASN A 154 -23.93 -8.04 -1.22
C ASN A 154 -24.91 -8.33 -2.35
N LYS A 155 -25.34 -9.61 -2.47
CA LYS A 155 -26.26 -10.05 -3.53
C LYS A 155 -27.63 -9.35 -3.48
N ASP A 156 -27.99 -8.80 -2.33
CA ASP A 156 -29.30 -8.17 -2.09
C ASP A 156 -29.30 -6.66 -2.38
N VAL A 157 -28.22 -6.13 -2.97
CA VAL A 157 -28.15 -4.72 -3.37
C VAL A 157 -28.72 -4.55 -4.77
N ASP A 158 -29.94 -4.02 -4.85
CA ASP A 158 -30.55 -3.58 -6.11
C ASP A 158 -30.12 -2.15 -6.45
N PHE A 159 -29.56 -1.98 -7.64
CA PHE A 159 -29.16 -0.67 -8.16
C PHE A 159 -30.27 -0.08 -9.05
N HIS A 160 -30.82 1.06 -8.65
CA HIS A 160 -31.78 1.80 -9.46
C HIS A 160 -31.14 3.09 -9.99
N TRP A 161 -31.09 3.23 -11.31
CA TRP A 161 -30.66 4.46 -11.96
C TRP A 161 -31.80 5.48 -11.94
N VAL A 162 -31.63 6.58 -11.22
CA VAL A 162 -32.54 7.73 -11.28
C VAL A 162 -32.08 8.60 -12.45
N LYS A 163 -32.97 8.81 -13.42
CA LYS A 163 -32.76 9.71 -14.57
C LYS A 163 -32.98 11.17 -14.18
#